data_AF-E4TJM4-F1
#
_entry.id   AF-E4TJM4-F1
#
_cell.length_a   1.000
_cell.length_b   1.000
_cell.length_c   1.000
_cell.angle_alpha   90.00
_cell.angle_beta   90.00
_cell.angle_gamma   90.00
#
_symmetry.space_group_name_H-M   'P 1'
#
loop_
_entity.id
_entity.type
_entity.pdbx_description
1 polymer ?
#
loop_
_entity_poly.entity_id
_entity_poly.type
_entity_poly.pdbx_seq_one_letter_code
_entity_poly.pdbx_strand_id
1 'polypeptide(L)' 'MKFEDKLKRLEEIIAILESEEYGIEDTLGLFQEGMNLVKECKKTLSEIELKVEKIISVEDGEIKKEPFDEA' A
#
# COMPACT_ATOMS: atom_id res chain seq x y z
N MET A 1 -1.19 -11.12 3.60
CA MET A 1 -0.89 -10.32 4.81
C MET A 1 -1.83 -9.13 4.84
N LYS A 2 -2.45 -8.80 5.99
CA LYS A 2 -3.33 -7.63 6.10
C LYS A 2 -2.51 -6.33 6.09
N PHE A 3 -3.17 -5.19 5.92
CA PHE A 3 -2.49 -3.90 5.88
C PHE A 3 -1.78 -3.58 7.21
N GLU A 4 -2.46 -3.85 8.32
CA GLU A 4 -1.94 -3.66 9.68
C GLU A 4 -0.72 -4.54 9.94
N ASP A 5 -0.75 -5.78 9.46
CA ASP A 5 0.37 -6.71 9.58
C ASP A 5 1.60 -6.19 8.80
N LYS A 6 1.40 -5.58 7.62
CA LYS A 6 2.48 -5.00 6.82
C LYS A 6 3.09 -3.76 7.49
N LEU A 7 2.25 -2.92 8.10
CA LEU A 7 2.72 -1.77 8.87
C LEU A 7 3.54 -2.21 10.08
N LYS A 8 3.05 -3.19 10.84
CA LYS A 8 3.78 -3.74 11.97
C LYS A 8 5.14 -4.31 11.53
N ARG A 9 5.17 -5.03 10.41
CA ARG A 9 6.43 -5.55 9.87
C ARG A 9 7.40 -4.45 9.44
N LEU A 10 6.90 -3.36 8.87
CA LEU A 10 7.72 -2.18 8.55
C LEU A 10 8.34 -1.56 9.81
N GLU A 11 7.58 -1.44 10.90
CA GLU A 11 8.09 -0.94 12.18
C GLU A 11 9.20 -1.83 12.76
N GLU A 12 9.01 -3.16 12.69
CA GLU A 12 10.03 -4.13 13.09
C GLU A 12 11.31 -4.00 12.25
N ILE A 13 11.18 -3.84 10.93
CA ILE A 13 12.31 -3.64 10.03
C ILE A 13 13.05 -2.35 10.39
N ILE A 14 12.35 -1.25 10.64
CA ILE A 14 12.96 0.03 11.02
C ILE A 14 13.75 -0.13 12.32
N ALA A 15 13.16 -0.76 13.34
CA ALA A 15 13.83 -0.99 14.62
C ALA A 15 15.12 -1.83 14.47
N ILE A 16 15.12 -2.81 13.57
CA ILE A 16 16.31 -3.62 13.26
C ILE A 16 17.36 -2.80 12.52
N LEU A 17 16.96 -1.99 11.53
CA LEU A 17 17.88 -1.14 10.76
C LEU A 17 18.52 -0.02 11.59
N GLU A 18 17.87 0.41 12.67
CA GLU A 18 18.41 1.39 13.63
C GLU A 18 19.34 0.75 14.67
N SER A 19 19.36 -0.59 14.78
CA SER A 19 20.24 -1.30 15.71
C SER A 19 21.65 -1.44 15.13
N GLU A 20 22.67 -1.13 15.94
CA GLU A 20 24.09 -1.32 15.60
C GLU A 20 24.51 -2.79 15.60
N GLU A 21 23.62 -3.72 15.97
CA GLU A 21 23.90 -5.14 16.15
C GLU A 21 23.96 -5.94 14.84
N TYR A 22 23.44 -5.37 13.74
CA TYR A 22 23.31 -6.07 12.45
C TYR A 22 24.31 -5.59 11.40
N GLY A 23 24.87 -6.53 10.65
CA GLY A 23 25.79 -6.23 9.55
C GLY A 23 25.08 -5.59 8.35
N ILE A 24 25.84 -4.91 7.49
CA ILE A 24 25.34 -4.29 6.25
C ILE A 24 24.66 -5.33 5.33
N GLU A 25 25.18 -6.56 5.28
CA GLU A 25 24.61 -7.62 4.44
C GLU A 25 23.24 -8.09 4.96
N ASP A 26 23.08 -8.21 6.28
CA ASP A 26 21.82 -8.61 6.92
C ASP A 26 20.75 -7.51 6.80
N THR A 27 21.16 -6.25 6.87
CA THR A 27 20.29 -5.08 6.74
C THR A 27 19.85 -4.81 5.30
N LEU A 28 20.63 -5.25 4.29
CA LEU A 28 20.27 -5.08 2.88
C LEU A 28 19.02 -5.88 2.49
N GLY A 29 18.89 -7.11 2.99
CA GLY A 29 17.71 -7.94 2.78
C GLY A 29 16.45 -7.31 3.40
N LEU A 30 16.59 -6.80 4.62
CA LEU A 30 15.51 -6.12 5.35
C LEU A 30 15.10 -4.81 4.66
N PHE A 31 16.05 -4.06 4.11
CA PHE A 31 15.77 -2.88 3.31
C PHE A 31 14.94 -3.22 2.06
N GLN A 32 15.32 -4.28 1.35
CA GLN A 32 14.58 -4.74 0.17
C GLN A 32 13.16 -5.20 0.53
N GLU A 33 13.00 -5.92 1.65
CA GLU A 33 11.69 -6.30 2.20
C GLU A 33 10.85 -5.07 2.51
N GLY A 34 11.41 -4.10 3.24
CA GLY A 34 10.74 -2.84 3.57
C GLY A 34 10.28 -2.08 2.34
N MET A 35 11.09 -2.00 1.29
CA MET A 35 10.70 -1.35 0.03
C MET A 35 9.51 -2.02 -0.65
N ASN A 36 9.45 -3.35 -0.62
CA ASN A 36 8.32 -4.09 -1.16
C ASN A 36 7.05 -3.85 -0.33
N LEU A 37 7.16 -3.89 1.00
CA LEU A 37 6.03 -3.62 1.90
C LEU A 37 5.47 -2.20 1.70
N VAL A 38 6.34 -1.18 1.60
CA VAL A 38 5.91 0.20 1.30
C VAL A 38 5.16 0.28 -0.02
N LYS A 39 5.66 -0.38 -1.08
CA LYS A 39 5.01 -0.41 -2.39
C LYS A 39 3.62 -1.03 -2.32
N GLU A 40 3.47 -2.13 -1.59
CA GLU A 40 2.18 -2.79 -1.41
C GLU A 40 1.18 -1.98 -0.58
N CYS A 41 1.65 -1.34 0.50
CA CYS A 41 0.82 -0.45 1.31
C CYS A 41 0.29 0.73 0.48
N LYS A 42 1.16 1.37 -0.31
CA LYS A 42 0.76 2.44 -1.23
C LYS A 42 -0.29 1.97 -2.23
N LYS A 43 -0.08 0.81 -2.85
CA LYS A 43 -1.06 0.22 -3.79
C LYS A 43 -2.42 0.01 -3.12
N THR A 44 -2.42 -0.53 -1.90
CA THR A 44 -3.65 -0.78 -1.14
C THR A 44 -4.39 0.52 -0.84
N LEU A 45 -3.67 1.56 -0.42
CA LEU A 45 -4.25 2.88 -0.16
C LEU A 45 -4.83 3.51 -1.43
N SER A 46 -4.11 3.48 -2.56
CA SER A 46 -4.62 3.99 -3.83
C SER A 46 -5.89 3.27 -4.30
N GLU A 47 -5.98 1.95 -4.10
CA GLU A 47 -7.20 1.19 -4.41
C GLU A 47 -8.38 1.59 -3.53
N ILE A 48 -8.14 1.94 -2.26
CA ILE A 48 -9.16 2.42 -1.33
C ILE A 48 -9.59 3.85 -1.71
N GLU A 49 -8.65 4.74 -2.00
CA GLU A 49 -8.93 6.11 -2.48
C GLU A 49 -9.83 6.10 -3.71
N LEU A 50 -9.51 5.28 -4.72
CA LEU A 50 -10.33 5.14 -5.93
C LEU A 50 -11.75 4.64 -5.64
N LYS A 51 -11.91 3.75 -4.66
CA LYS A 51 -13.23 3.26 -4.25
C LYS A 51 -14.03 4.36 -3.55
N VAL A 52 -13.39 5.12 -2.66
CA VAL A 52 -14.00 6.26 -1.97
C VAL A 52 -14.43 7.33 -2.96
N GLU A 53 -13.56 7.69 -3.90
CA GLU A 53 -13.85 8.68 -4.96
C GLU A 53 -15.06 8.26 -5.80
N LYS A 54 -15.16 6.98 -6.17
CA LYS A 54 -16.32 6.45 -6.90
C LYS A 54 -17.62 6.56 -6.10
N ILE A 55 -17.59 6.29 -4.79
CA ILE A 55 -18.78 6.39 -3.94
C ILE A 55 -19.24 7.85 -3.83
N ILE A 56 -18.31 8.77 -3.54
CA ILE A 56 -18.60 10.21 -3.44
C ILE A 56 -19.14 10.75 -4.78
N SER A 57 -18.53 10.36 -5.90
CA SER A 57 -18.98 10.78 -7.24
C SER A 57 -20.39 10.27 -7.58
N VAL A 58 -20.80 9.13 -7.03
CA VAL A 58 -22.16 8.59 -7.18
C VAL A 58 -23.16 9.34 -6.29
N GLU A 59 -22.75 9.77 -5.09
CA GLU A 59 -23.59 10.57 -4.17
C GLU A 59 -23.79 12.01 -4.66
N ASP A 60 -22.80 12.63 -5.31
CA ASP A 60 -22.89 13.99 -5.88
C ASP A 60 -23.60 14.07 -7.25
N GLY A 61 -24.16 12.95 -7.76
CA GLY A 61 -25.12 12.95 -8.85
C GLY A 61 -24.57 12.92 -10.29
N GLU A 62 -23.26 12.80 -10.51
CA GLU A 62 -22.72 12.55 -11.87
C GLU A 62 -22.50 11.05 -12.13
N ILE A 63 -23.59 10.32 -12.35
CA ILE A 63 -23.51 9.03 -13.07
C ILE A 63 -23.21 9.37 -14.53
N LYS A 64 -21.93 9.44 -14.90
CA LYS A 64 -21.53 9.37 -16.32
C LYS A 64 -21.85 7.97 -16.82
N LYS A 65 -22.96 7.87 -17.56
CA LYS A 65 -23.29 6.68 -18.35
C LYS A 65 -22.17 6.48 -19.37
N GLU A 66 -21.33 5.48 -19.19
CA GLU A 66 -20.56 4.96 -20.32
C GLU A 66 -21.55 4.25 -21.26
N PRO A 67 -21.50 4.50 -22.58
CA PRO A 67 -22.26 3.71 -23.53
C PRO A 67 -21.83 2.26 -23.40
N PHE A 68 -22.78 1.38 -23.09
CA PHE A 68 -22.59 -0.05 -23.25
C PHE A 68 -22.62 -0.30 -24.76
N ASP A 69 -21.45 -0.47 -25.38
CA ASP A 69 -21.38 -0.97 -26.76
C ASP A 69 -21.90 -2.41 -26.76
N GLU A 70 -23.19 -2.57 -27.05
CA GLU A 70 -23.72 -3.83 -27.54
C GLU A 70 -23.12 -4.06 -28.93
N ALA A 71 -22.38 -5.17 -29.05
CA ALA A 71 -21.80 -5.66 -30.30
C ALA A 71 -22.86 -5.91 -31.39
#